data_AF-A0A430QXQ4-F1
#
_entry.id   AF-A0A430QXQ4-F1
#
_cell.length_a   1.000
_cell.length_b   1.000
_cell.length_c   1.000
_cell.angle_alpha   90.00
_cell.angle_beta   90.00
_cell.angle_gamma   90.00
#
_symmetry.space_group_name_H-M   'P 1'
#
loop_
_entity.id
_entity.type
_entity.pdbx_description
1 polymer ?
#
loop_
_entity_poly.entity_id
_entity_poly.type
_entity_poly.pdbx_seq_one_letter_code
_entity_poly.pdbx_strand_id
1 'polypeptide(L)'
;MRPEALVYPLRWLMLLPVVGMLLGALYFAWHALEETLLAVQKPLDEALPVLVGAVDLALLSAVFLIFSLGLFELFIRKLELPLENALTVESLADLKGKLGQVIVMILVVKFFERASAFKPQTSLDFLLFAGGVALLASALWLAKAKD
;
A
#
# COMPACT_ATOMS: atom_id res chain seq x y z
N MET A 1 -0.21 -39.45 12.44
CA MET A 1 -1.32 -38.47 12.35
C MET A 1 -1.14 -37.73 11.03
N ARG A 2 -2.15 -37.78 10.14
CA ARG A 2 -2.00 -37.32 8.75
C ARG A 2 -2.01 -35.77 8.69
N PRO A 3 -0.99 -35.12 8.13
CA PRO A 3 -0.88 -33.66 8.09
C PRO A 3 -1.95 -32.98 7.22
N GLU A 4 -2.70 -33.75 6.43
CA GLU A 4 -3.78 -33.28 5.55
C GLU A 4 -4.95 -32.63 6.31
N ALA A 5 -5.24 -33.08 7.54
CA ALA A 5 -6.37 -32.58 8.33
C ALA A 5 -6.15 -31.15 8.88
N LEU A 6 -4.88 -30.69 8.96
CA LEU A 6 -4.51 -29.35 9.42
C LEU A 6 -4.63 -28.28 8.33
N VAL A 7 -4.76 -28.67 7.05
CA VAL A 7 -4.81 -27.72 5.92
C VAL A 7 -6.18 -27.02 5.83
N TYR A 8 -7.26 -27.68 6.25
CA TYR A 8 -8.62 -27.13 6.21
C TYR A 8 -8.84 -25.90 7.12
N PRO A 9 -8.46 -25.91 8.41
CA PRO A 9 -8.56 -24.71 9.26
C PRO A 9 -7.60 -23.60 8.83
N LEU A 10 -6.46 -23.96 8.22
CA LEU A 10 -5.48 -22.99 7.73
C LEU A 10 -6.03 -22.13 6.57
N ARG A 11 -6.89 -22.70 5.71
CA ARG A 11 -7.61 -21.93 4.66
C ARG A 11 -8.54 -20.87 5.24
N TRP A 12 -9.20 -21.17 6.38
CA TRP A 12 -10.07 -20.20 7.04
C TRP A 12 -9.27 -19.08 7.72
N LEU A 13 -8.11 -19.41 8.28
CA LEU A 13 -7.19 -18.43 8.85
C LEU A 13 -6.64 -17.46 7.78
N MET A 14 -6.40 -17.94 6.56
CA MET A 14 -5.92 -17.13 5.44
C MET A 14 -6.99 -16.20 4.83
N LEU A 15 -8.28 -16.49 5.02
CA LEU A 15 -9.36 -15.59 4.61
C LEU A 15 -9.45 -14.33 5.47
N LEU A 16 -9.10 -14.43 6.75
CA LEU A 16 -9.17 -13.32 7.70
C LEU A 16 -8.35 -12.08 7.26
N PRO A 17 -7.06 -12.20 6.88
CA PRO A 17 -6.28 -11.04 6.40
C PRO A 17 -6.79 -10.51 5.06
N VAL A 18 -7.25 -11.38 4.15
CA VAL A 18 -7.79 -10.96 2.84
C VAL A 18 -9.03 -10.11 3.02
N VAL A 19 -9.99 -10.57 3.83
CA VAL A 19 -11.21 -9.83 4.14
C VAL A 19 -10.88 -8.54 4.89
N GLY A 20 -9.97 -8.59 5.86
CA GLY A 20 -9.51 -7.40 6.57
C GLY A 20 -8.95 -6.32 5.64
N MET A 21 -8.12 -6.71 4.66
CA MET A 21 -7.58 -5.76 3.69
C MET A 21 -8.62 -5.27 2.68
N LEU A 22 -9.56 -6.12 2.28
CA LEU A 22 -10.66 -5.72 1.39
C LEU A 22 -11.56 -4.66 2.05
N LEU A 23 -11.90 -4.87 3.33
CA LEU A 23 -12.66 -3.91 4.13
C LEU A 23 -11.87 -2.61 4.34
N GLY A 24 -10.56 -2.71 4.59
CA GLY A 24 -9.68 -1.55 4.69
C GLY A 24 -9.66 -0.72 3.40
N ALA A 25 -9.56 -1.37 2.24
CA ALA A 25 -9.63 -0.69 0.94
C ALA A 25 -10.96 0.06 0.76
N LEU A 26 -12.09 -0.59 1.07
CA LEU A 26 -13.42 0.03 1.01
C LEU A 26 -13.54 1.23 1.97
N TYR A 27 -13.05 1.09 3.20
CA TYR A 27 -13.08 2.15 4.21
C TYR A 27 -12.29 3.39 3.76
N PHE A 28 -11.07 3.20 3.25
CA PHE A 28 -10.24 4.30 2.76
C PHE A 28 -10.79 4.92 1.47
N ALA A 29 -11.36 4.12 0.56
CA ALA A 29 -12.01 4.64 -0.64
C ALA A 29 -13.21 5.53 -0.27
N TRP A 30 -13.99 5.10 0.72
CA TRP A 30 -15.12 5.88 1.22
C TRP A 30 -14.67 7.20 1.86
N HIS A 31 -13.66 7.18 2.73
CA HIS A 31 -13.11 8.40 3.33
C HIS A 31 -12.51 9.35 2.29
N ALA A 32 -11.75 8.84 1.33
CA ALA A 32 -11.19 9.64 0.24
C ALA A 32 -12.30 10.35 -0.56
N LEU A 33 -13.41 9.65 -0.81
CA LEU A 33 -14.57 10.22 -1.49
C LEU A 33 -15.23 11.33 -0.66
N GLU A 34 -15.44 11.11 0.63
CA GLU A 34 -16.00 12.11 1.54
C GLU A 34 -15.13 13.38 1.60
N GLU A 35 -13.81 13.23 1.75
CA GLU A 35 -12.89 14.37 1.78
C GLU A 35 -12.90 15.16 0.47
N THR A 36 -12.93 14.46 -0.66
CA THR A 36 -13.04 15.09 -1.98
C THR A 36 -14.35 15.88 -2.11
N LEU A 37 -15.47 15.30 -1.66
CA LEU A 37 -16.78 15.94 -1.71
C LEU A 37 -16.85 17.21 -0.84
N LEU A 38 -16.20 17.17 0.32
CA LEU A 38 -16.09 18.31 1.23
C LEU A 38 -15.20 19.42 0.65
N ALA A 39 -14.12 19.05 -0.05
CA ALA A 39 -13.20 20.00 -0.66
C ALA A 39 -13.85 20.79 -1.82
N VAL A 40 -14.76 20.17 -2.59
CA VAL A 40 -15.47 20.84 -3.70
C VAL A 40 -16.31 22.04 -3.23
N GLN A 41 -16.76 22.04 -1.98
CA GLN A 41 -17.57 23.13 -1.41
C GLN A 41 -16.73 24.27 -0.80
N LYS A 42 -15.39 24.11 -0.74
CA LYS A 42 -14.49 25.07 -0.09
C LYS A 42 -13.78 25.99 -1.09
N PRO A 43 -13.36 27.19 -0.65
CA PRO A 43 -12.46 28.03 -1.44
C PRO A 43 -11.11 27.34 -1.68
N LEU A 44 -10.44 27.71 -2.78
CA LEU A 44 -9.28 26.98 -3.30
C LEU A 44 -8.12 26.83 -2.29
N ASP A 45 -7.87 27.86 -1.48
CA ASP A 45 -6.78 27.87 -0.48
C ASP A 45 -6.97 26.83 0.63
N GLU A 46 -8.22 26.51 0.99
CA GLU A 46 -8.55 25.47 1.96
C GLU A 46 -8.81 24.11 1.32
N ALA A 47 -9.23 24.09 0.05
CA ALA A 47 -9.53 22.86 -0.69
C ALA A 47 -8.27 22.09 -1.09
N LEU A 48 -7.18 22.79 -1.45
CA LEU A 48 -5.92 22.18 -1.86
C LEU A 48 -5.35 21.17 -0.85
N PRO A 49 -5.14 21.50 0.43
CA PRO A 49 -4.61 20.53 1.40
C PRO A 49 -5.56 19.35 1.64
N VAL A 50 -6.87 19.56 1.59
CA VAL A 50 -7.87 18.48 1.74
C VAL A 50 -7.85 17.53 0.55
N LEU A 51 -7.72 18.05 -0.68
CA LEU A 51 -7.61 17.22 -1.88
C LEU A 51 -6.32 16.39 -1.89
N VAL A 52 -5.20 16.94 -1.42
CA VAL A 52 -3.95 16.18 -1.28
C VAL A 52 -4.12 15.03 -0.27
N GLY A 53 -4.82 15.27 0.84
CA GLY A 53 -5.18 14.22 1.81
C GLY A 53 -6.06 13.13 1.20
N ALA A 54 -7.09 13.52 0.44
CA ALA A 54 -7.97 12.58 -0.25
C ALA A 54 -7.23 11.69 -1.27
N VAL A 55 -6.26 12.26 -2.00
CA VAL A 55 -5.40 11.51 -2.93
C VAL A 55 -4.55 10.47 -2.20
N ASP A 56 -3.99 10.82 -1.04
CA ASP A 56 -3.21 9.89 -0.22
C ASP A 56 -4.07 8.71 0.27
N LEU A 57 -5.28 8.99 0.78
CA LEU A 57 -6.24 7.96 1.20
C LEU A 57 -6.66 7.06 0.03
N ALA A 58 -6.86 7.62 -1.16
CA ALA A 58 -7.20 6.86 -2.36
C ALA A 58 -6.04 5.93 -2.79
N LEU A 59 -4.79 6.39 -2.69
CA LEU A 59 -3.60 5.56 -2.95
C LEU A 59 -3.48 4.43 -1.93
N LEU A 60 -3.72 4.72 -0.65
CA LEU A 60 -3.72 3.70 0.41
C LEU A 60 -4.79 2.64 0.16
N SER A 61 -5.99 3.03 -0.27
CA SER A 61 -7.08 2.12 -0.67
C SER A 61 -6.64 1.19 -1.81
N ALA A 62 -6.05 1.74 -2.87
CA ALA A 62 -5.59 0.97 -4.02
C ALA A 62 -4.52 -0.07 -3.63
N VAL A 63 -3.58 0.31 -2.76
CA VAL A 63 -2.55 -0.60 -2.23
C VAL A 63 -3.17 -1.76 -1.45
N PHE A 64 -4.13 -1.49 -0.56
CA PHE A 64 -4.85 -2.52 0.19
C PHE A 64 -5.62 -3.48 -0.73
N LEU A 65 -6.20 -2.95 -1.81
CA LEU A 65 -6.95 -3.75 -2.78
C LEU A 65 -6.02 -4.68 -3.58
N ILE A 66 -4.91 -4.16 -4.09
CA ILE A 66 -3.89 -4.98 -4.81
C ILE A 66 -3.35 -6.08 -3.89
N PHE A 67 -3.07 -5.76 -2.63
CA PHE A 67 -2.62 -6.76 -1.66
C PHE A 67 -3.67 -7.80 -1.31
N SER A 68 -4.92 -7.38 -1.11
CA SER A 68 -6.03 -8.30 -0.81
C SER A 68 -6.21 -9.30 -1.96
N LEU A 69 -6.19 -8.81 -3.21
CA LEU A 69 -6.25 -9.67 -4.40
C LEU A 69 -5.02 -10.58 -4.52
N GLY A 70 -3.82 -10.06 -4.28
CA GLY A 70 -2.59 -10.87 -4.31
C GLY A 70 -2.57 -11.98 -3.25
N LEU A 71 -3.04 -11.69 -2.03
CA LEU A 71 -3.17 -12.69 -0.96
C LEU A 71 -4.28 -13.71 -1.27
N PHE A 72 -5.39 -13.26 -1.86
CA PHE A 72 -6.46 -14.15 -2.29
C PHE A 72 -5.97 -15.13 -3.36
N GLU A 73 -5.24 -14.63 -4.36
CA GLU A 73 -4.68 -15.44 -5.43
C GLU A 73 -3.66 -16.46 -4.92
N LEU A 74 -2.80 -16.04 -3.99
CA LEU A 74 -1.76 -16.86 -3.38
C LEU A 74 -2.31 -18.04 -2.56
N PHE A 75 -3.36 -17.80 -1.77
CA PHE A 75 -3.80 -18.74 -0.74
C PHE A 75 -5.11 -19.45 -1.02
N ILE A 76 -5.98 -18.89 -1.87
CA ILE A 76 -7.35 -19.40 -2.05
C ILE A 76 -7.52 -20.02 -3.42
N ARG A 77 -7.39 -19.21 -4.48
CA ARG A 77 -7.64 -19.63 -5.86
C ARG A 77 -7.12 -18.57 -6.84
N LYS A 78 -6.61 -19.00 -7.99
CA LYS A 78 -6.39 -18.12 -9.14
C LYS A 78 -7.69 -17.45 -9.56
N LEU A 79 -7.67 -16.13 -9.74
CA LEU A 79 -8.79 -15.39 -10.30
C LEU A 79 -8.75 -15.53 -11.82
N GLU A 80 -9.66 -16.33 -12.38
CA GLU A 80 -9.96 -16.33 -13.81
C GLU A 80 -10.90 -15.16 -14.13
N LEU A 81 -10.42 -13.93 -13.95
CA LEU A 81 -11.13 -12.74 -14.40
C LEU A 81 -10.71 -12.44 -15.84
N PRO A 82 -11.65 -12.19 -16.78
CA PRO A 82 -11.34 -11.72 -18.12
C PRO A 82 -10.98 -10.23 -18.08
N LEU A 83 -9.98 -9.87 -17.28
CA LEU A 83 -9.35 -8.55 -17.25
C LEU A 83 -8.14 -8.64 -18.17
N GLU A 84 -8.37 -8.68 -19.48
CA GLU A 84 -7.35 -8.95 -20.50
C GLU A 84 -6.14 -7.99 -20.48
N ASN A 85 -6.09 -6.94 -19.64
CA ASN A 85 -4.98 -5.99 -19.62
C ASN A 85 -4.62 -5.34 -18.26
N ALA A 86 -4.92 -5.94 -17.09
CA ALA A 86 -4.62 -5.24 -15.81
C ALA A 86 -3.91 -6.04 -14.71
N LEU A 87 -3.97 -7.38 -14.64
CA LEU A 87 -3.50 -8.13 -13.46
C LEU A 87 -2.95 -9.54 -13.76
N THR A 88 -2.06 -9.70 -14.73
CA THR A 88 -1.38 -10.99 -14.95
C THR A 88 -0.10 -11.06 -14.11
N VAL A 89 -0.16 -11.61 -12.89
CA VAL A 89 1.03 -11.88 -12.06
C VAL A 89 1.42 -13.35 -12.20
N GLU A 90 2.37 -13.63 -13.09
CA GLU A 90 2.90 -14.97 -13.31
C GLU A 90 3.97 -15.32 -12.25
N SER A 91 3.66 -16.29 -11.37
CA SER A 91 4.61 -17.13 -10.58
C SER A 91 5.00 -16.70 -9.14
N LEU A 92 5.14 -17.70 -8.26
CA LEU A 92 5.41 -17.58 -6.82
C LEU A 92 6.85 -17.16 -6.46
N ALA A 93 7.82 -17.29 -7.37
CA ALA A 93 9.17 -16.74 -7.18
C ALA A 93 9.17 -15.21 -7.38
N ASP A 94 8.25 -14.72 -8.21
CA ASP A 94 7.92 -13.31 -8.41
C ASP A 94 7.24 -12.73 -7.15
N LEU A 95 6.51 -13.54 -6.38
CA LEU A 95 5.90 -13.08 -5.12
C LEU A 95 6.91 -12.72 -4.01
N LYS A 96 8.08 -13.36 -3.92
CA LYS A 96 9.10 -12.98 -2.91
C LYS A 96 9.84 -11.69 -3.31
N GLY A 97 10.05 -11.47 -4.61
CA GLY A 97 10.54 -10.20 -5.17
C GLY A 97 9.52 -9.07 -5.05
N LYS A 98 8.27 -9.33 -5.47
CA LYS A 98 7.15 -8.38 -5.37
C LYS A 98 6.76 -8.06 -3.94
N LEU A 99 6.76 -9.02 -3.01
CA LEU A 99 6.52 -8.71 -1.59
C LEU A 99 7.61 -7.78 -1.02
N GLY A 100 8.87 -7.98 -1.41
CA GLY A 100 9.97 -7.07 -1.07
C GLY A 100 9.77 -5.67 -1.63
N GLN A 101 9.35 -5.58 -2.90
CA GLN A 101 9.01 -4.32 -3.55
C GLN A 101 7.87 -3.58 -2.83
N VAL A 102 6.82 -4.29 -2.40
CA VAL A 102 5.72 -3.62 -1.71
C VAL A 102 6.04 -3.28 -0.25
N ILE A 103 6.89 -4.03 0.45
CA ILE A 103 7.44 -3.62 1.75
C ILE A 103 8.26 -2.33 1.62
N VAL A 104 9.08 -2.22 0.58
CA VAL A 104 9.85 -1.00 0.28
C VAL A 104 8.90 0.17 -0.03
N MET A 105 7.83 -0.06 -0.80
CA MET A 105 6.80 0.96 -1.06
C MET A 105 6.11 1.44 0.23
N ILE A 106 5.74 0.53 1.15
CA ILE A 106 5.14 0.90 2.45
C ILE A 106 6.12 1.72 3.29
N LEU A 107 7.41 1.38 3.29
CA LEU A 107 8.44 2.14 4.01
C LEU A 107 8.60 3.56 3.46
N VAL A 108 8.52 3.73 2.14
CA VAL A 108 8.54 5.03 1.48
C VAL A 108 7.33 5.88 1.89
N VAL A 109 6.12 5.31 1.84
CA VAL A 109 4.89 6.01 2.26
C VAL A 109 4.97 6.44 3.72
N LYS A 110 5.37 5.54 4.63
CA LYS A 110 5.51 5.86 6.07
C LYS A 110 6.57 6.91 6.34
N PHE A 111 7.64 6.92 5.56
CA PHE A 111 8.64 7.97 5.69
C PHE A 111 8.10 9.31 5.22
N PHE A 112 7.37 9.37 4.10
CA PHE A 112 6.71 10.58 3.63
C PHE A 112 5.64 11.11 4.59
N GLU A 113 4.87 10.24 5.22
CA GLU A 113 3.93 10.60 6.29
C GLU A 113 4.66 11.27 7.46
N ARG A 114 5.74 10.63 7.96
CA ARG A 114 6.58 11.20 9.04
C ARG A 114 7.30 12.46 8.62
N ALA A 115 7.68 12.57 7.36
CA ALA A 115 8.30 13.74 6.76
C ALA A 115 7.36 14.93 6.70
N SER A 116 6.12 14.71 6.26
CA SER A 116 5.10 15.77 6.16
C SER A 116 4.62 16.26 7.52
N ALA A 117 4.66 15.39 8.53
CA ALA A 117 4.38 15.76 9.92
C ALA A 117 5.59 16.40 10.64
N PHE A 118 6.77 16.43 10.01
CA PHE A 118 8.00 16.94 10.60
C PHE A 118 8.02 18.48 10.58
N LYS A 119 8.12 19.09 11.76
CA LYS A 119 8.32 20.54 11.93
C LYS A 119 9.76 20.80 12.37
N PRO A 120 10.71 21.00 11.45
CA PRO A 120 12.12 21.21 11.79
C PRO A 120 12.30 22.52 12.55
N GLN A 121 12.92 22.44 13.73
CA GLN A 121 13.20 23.62 14.57
C GLN A 121 14.69 24.01 14.58
N THR A 122 15.58 23.10 14.15
CA THR A 122 17.03 23.30 14.14
C THR A 122 17.64 23.00 12.78
N SER A 123 18.70 23.72 12.36
CA SER A 123 19.39 23.51 11.07
C SER A 123 19.94 22.08 10.87
N LEU A 124 20.28 21.39 11.97
CA LEU A 124 20.69 19.98 11.95
C LEU A 124 19.56 19.03 11.57
N ASP A 125 18.31 19.37 11.91
CA ASP A 125 17.14 18.54 11.61
C ASP A 125 16.89 18.49 10.11
N PHE A 126 17.13 19.60 9.39
CA PHE A 126 17.06 19.65 7.93
C PHE A 126 18.13 18.76 7.28
N LEU A 127 19.34 18.70 7.85
CA LEU A 127 20.42 17.88 7.32
C LEU A 127 20.15 16.37 7.52
N LEU A 128 19.66 15.98 8.70
CA LEU A 128 19.25 14.60 8.99
C LEU A 128 18.04 14.19 8.16
N PHE A 129 17.12 15.10 7.93
CA PHE A 129 15.96 14.89 7.06
C PHE A 129 16.38 14.65 5.60
N ALA A 130 17.24 15.52 5.04
CA ALA A 130 17.81 15.33 3.71
C ALA A 130 18.61 14.02 3.61
N GLY A 131 19.35 13.66 4.66
CA GLY A 131 20.05 12.38 4.76
C GLY A 131 19.11 11.17 4.73
N GLY A 132 17.97 11.24 5.43
CA GLY A 132 16.95 10.20 5.40
C GLY A 132 16.34 10.01 4.02
N VAL A 133 16.03 11.11 3.32
CA VAL A 133 15.55 11.08 1.92
C VAL A 133 16.61 10.46 0.99
N ALA A 134 17.88 10.84 1.14
CA ALA A 134 18.98 10.31 0.33
C ALA A 134 19.20 8.80 0.54
N LEU A 135 19.08 8.32 1.79
CA LEU A 135 19.17 6.89 2.12
C LEU A 135 18.00 6.10 1.54
N LEU A 136 16.78 6.65 1.58
CA LEU A 136 15.62 6.03 0.94
C LEU A 136 15.76 5.96 -0.58
N ALA A 137 16.22 7.03 -1.22
CA ALA A 137 16.50 7.04 -2.65
C ALA A 137 17.57 6.01 -3.02
N SER A 138 18.62 5.88 -2.21
CA SER A 138 19.68 4.89 -2.40
C SER A 138 19.17 3.45 -2.22
N ALA A 139 18.33 3.21 -1.21
CA ALA A 139 17.71 1.90 -0.97
C ALA A 139 16.79 1.49 -2.12
N LEU A 140 16.01 2.43 -2.67
CA LEU A 140 15.17 2.21 -3.84
C LEU A 140 16.00 1.91 -5.10
N TRP A 141 17.08 2.65 -5.32
CA TRP A 141 17.98 2.42 -6.46
C TRP A 141 18.62 1.03 -6.40
N LEU A 142 19.10 0.62 -5.22
CA LEU A 142 19.65 -0.72 -5.00
C LEU A 142 18.61 -1.84 -5.13
N ALA A 143 17.38 -1.61 -4.66
CA ALA A 143 16.30 -2.57 -4.80
C ALA A 143 15.94 -2.80 -6.27
N LYS A 144 15.90 -1.74 -7.08
CA LYS A 144 15.60 -1.80 -8.52
C LYS A 144 16.74 -2.36 -9.36
N ALA A 145 17.99 -2.25 -8.91
CA ALA A 145 19.16 -2.77 -9.61
C ALA A 145 19.35 -4.29 -9.49
N LYS A 146 18.50 -4.97 -8.70
CA LYS A 146 18.59 -6.41 -8.43
C LYS A 146 17.55 -7.24 -9.19
N ASP A 147 16.65 -6.57 -9.91
CA ASP A 147 15.80 -7.13 -10.97
C ASP A 147 16.55 -7.10 -12.31
#